data_AF-A0A1L6PS07-F1
#
_entry.id   AF-A0A1L6PS07-F1
#
_cell.length_a   1.000
_cell.length_b   1.000
_cell.length_c   1.000
_cell.angle_alpha   90.00
_cell.angle_beta   90.00
_cell.angle_gamma   90.00
#
_symmetry.space_group_name_H-M   'P 1'
#
loop_
_entity.id
_entity.type
_entity.pdbx_description
1 polymer ?
#
loop_
_entity_poly.entity_id
_entity_poly.type
_entity_poly.pdbx_seq_one_letter_code
_entity_poly.pdbx_strand_id
1 'polypeptide(L)' 'MFWMVALLAQDGLQYVYRVYAPDDALPADLFWTAFHCHDDGPHPRASDRFDAAVIWRQRQPQQI' A
#
# COMPACT_ATOMS: atom_id res chain seq x y z
N MET A 1 -8.30 12.26 -2.11
CA MET A 1 -8.54 11.08 -1.21
C MET A 1 -7.25 10.25 -1.08
N PHE A 2 -7.18 9.23 -0.23
CA PHE A 2 -6.01 8.33 -0.21
C PHE A 2 -6.42 6.87 -0.07
N TRP A 3 -5.55 6.00 -0.53
CA TRP A 3 -5.65 4.56 -0.40
C TRP A 3 -4.77 4.08 0.73
N MET A 4 -5.26 3.09 1.44
CA MET A 4 -4.45 2.32 2.38
C MET A 4 -4.18 0.97 1.74
N VAL A 5 -2.92 0.53 1.77
CA VAL A 5 -2.48 -0.73 1.19
C VAL A 5 -1.73 -1.50 2.26
N ALA A 6 -2.18 -2.72 2.57
CA ALA A 6 -1.52 -3.60 3.54
C ALA A 6 -0.84 -4.75 2.82
N LEU A 7 0.45 -4.97 3.12
CA LEU A 7 1.29 -6.01 2.54
C LEU A 7 1.80 -6.93 3.65
N LEU A 8 1.67 -8.25 3.43
CA LEU A 8 2.20 -9.25 4.36
C LEU A 8 3.69 -9.45 4.13
N ALA A 9 4.48 -9.32 5.19
CA ALA A 9 5.91 -9.57 5.17
C ALA A 9 6.30 -10.97 5.62
N GLN A 10 7.56 -11.32 5.40
CA GLN A 10 8.09 -12.65 5.74
C GLN A 10 8.08 -12.97 7.24
N ASP A 11 8.05 -11.96 8.10
CA ASP A 11 7.88 -12.11 9.54
C ASP A 11 6.42 -12.29 9.98
N GLY A 12 5.48 -12.30 9.04
CA GLY A 12 4.04 -12.39 9.29
C GLY A 12 3.39 -11.08 9.73
N LEU A 13 4.15 -9.97 9.75
CA LEU A 13 3.59 -8.65 10.03
C LEU A 13 2.97 -8.04 8.76
N GLN A 14 2.02 -7.14 8.96
CA GLN A 14 1.44 -6.33 7.88
C GLN A 14 2.02 -4.93 7.90
N TYR A 15 2.58 -4.52 6.76
CA TYR A 15 3.08 -3.18 6.53
C TYR A 15 2.00 -2.39 5.78
N VAL A 16 1.58 -1.28 6.37
CA VAL A 16 0.42 -0.52 5.91
C VAL A 16 0.88 0.86 5.40
N TYR A 17 0.58 1.13 4.13
CA TYR A 17 1.04 2.32 3.42
C TYR A 17 -0.13 3.25 3.09
N ARG A 18 0.10 4.56 3.18
CA ARG A 18 -0.79 5.58 2.65
C ARG A 18 -0.34 5.96 1.25
N VAL A 19 -1.20 5.75 0.26
CA VAL A 19 -0.94 6.07 -1.16
C VAL A 19 -1.88 7.19 -1.60
N TYR A 20 -1.31 8.29 -2.08
CA TYR A 20 -2.07 9.39 -2.68
C TYR A 20 -2.27 9.10 -4.17
N ALA A 21 -3.53 9.09 -4.61
CA ALA A 21 -3.90 8.84 -5.99
C ALA A 21 -5.02 9.81 -6.41
N PRO A 22 -5.21 10.03 -7.72
CA PRO A 22 -6.37 10.75 -8.24
C PRO A 22 -7.70 10.20 -7.71
N ASP A 23 -8.70 11.08 -7.69
CA ASP A 23 -10.01 10.79 -7.12
C ASP A 23 -10.79 9.70 -7.89
N ASP A 24 -10.46 9.52 -9.17
CA ASP A 24 -11.01 8.52 -10.08
C ASP A 24 -10.17 7.24 -10.20
N ALA A 25 -9.04 7.15 -9.49
CA ALA A 25 -8.20 5.96 -9.49
C ALA A 25 -9.00 4.73 -9.04
N LEU A 26 -8.87 3.63 -9.79
CA LEU A 26 -9.38 2.31 -9.43
C LEU A 26 -8.30 1.52 -8.67
N PRO A 27 -8.66 0.46 -7.92
CA PRO A 27 -7.67 -0.35 -7.22
C PRO A 27 -6.50 -0.79 -8.11
N ALA A 28 -6.77 -1.25 -9.33
CA ALA A 28 -5.74 -1.71 -10.27
C ALA A 28 -4.78 -0.61 -10.76
N ASP A 29 -5.20 0.65 -10.74
CA ASP A 29 -4.37 1.79 -11.18
C ASP A 29 -3.22 2.08 -10.20
N LEU A 30 -3.34 1.62 -8.95
CA LEU A 30 -2.31 1.77 -7.93
C LEU A 30 -1.06 0.92 -8.19
N PHE A 31 -1.14 -0.06 -9.11
CA PHE A 31 -0.14 -1.14 -9.23
C PHE A 31 0.71 -1.09 -10.48
N TRP A 32 0.55 -0.10 -11.35
CA TRP A 32 1.04 -0.21 -12.74
C TRP A 32 2.57 -0.38 -12.89
N THR A 33 3.40 -0.11 -11.87
CA THR A 33 4.86 -0.39 -11.98
C THR A 33 5.58 -0.63 -10.66
N ALA A 34 4.86 -0.95 -9.58
CA ALA A 34 5.45 -1.03 -8.25
C ALA A 34 6.03 -2.43 -7.99
N PHE A 35 7.22 -2.72 -8.54
CA PHE A 35 8.14 -3.61 -7.85
C PHE A 35 8.98 -2.72 -6.94
N HIS A 36 8.65 -2.69 -5.66
CA HIS A 36 9.51 -2.07 -4.66
C HIS A 36 10.04 -3.21 -3.78
N CYS A 37 11.36 -3.27 -3.62
CA CYS A 37 11.99 -4.09 -2.60
C CYS A 37 12.37 -3.11 -1.51
N HIS A 38 11.78 -3.23 -0.33
CA HIS A 38 12.30 -2.54 0.84
C HIS A 38 13.66 -3.19 1.21
N ASP A 39 14.75 -2.70 0.62
CA ASP A 39 16.11 -3.23 0.83
C ASP A 39 16.93 -2.39 1.83
N ASP A 40 16.47 -1.20 2.21
CA ASP A 40 17.30 -0.20 2.92
C ASP A 40 17.06 -0.08 4.44
N GLY A 41 16.28 -0.97 5.07
CA GLY A 41 15.90 -0.84 6.49
C GLY A 41 16.11 -2.11 7.35
N PRO A 42 16.04 -2.00 8.69
CA PRO A 42 16.20 -3.14 9.60
C PRO A 42 15.02 -4.14 9.58
N HIS A 43 14.04 -3.92 8.71
CA HIS A 43 12.80 -4.69 8.66
C HIS A 43 12.92 -5.81 7.61
N PRO A 44 12.29 -6.97 7.85
CA PRO A 44 12.29 -8.07 6.91
C PRO A 44 11.56 -7.71 5.61
N ARG A 45 11.94 -8.39 4.53
CA ARG A 45 11.38 -8.15 3.20
C ARG A 45 9.87 -8.38 3.22
N ALA A 46 9.11 -7.36 2.83
CA ALA A 46 7.73 -7.53 2.40
C ALA A 46 7.72 -8.08 0.97
N SER A 47 6.83 -9.04 0.69
CA SER A 47 6.57 -9.48 -0.68
C SER A 47 5.50 -8.56 -1.25
N ASP A 48 5.90 -7.58 -2.06
CA ASP A 48 5.02 -6.56 -2.64
C ASP A 48 4.22 -7.10 -3.85
N ARG A 49 3.66 -8.29 -3.65
CA ARG A 49 2.69 -8.93 -4.54
C ARG A 49 1.33 -8.29 -4.26
N PHE A 50 1.00 -7.25 -5.01
CA PHE A 50 -0.25 -6.52 -4.84
C PHE A 50 -1.51 -7.36 -5.08
N ASP A 51 -1.37 -8.50 -5.75
CA ASP A 51 -2.38 -9.57 -5.84
C ASP A 51 -2.79 -10.12 -4.47
N ALA A 52 -1.91 -10.05 -3.46
CA ALA A 52 -2.20 -10.41 -2.08
C ALA A 52 -2.50 -9.21 -1.17
N ALA A 53 -2.43 -7.97 -1.68
CA ALA A 53 -2.61 -6.77 -0.88
C ALA A 53 -4.07 -6.53 -0.52
N VAL A 54 -4.32 -6.13 0.72
CA VAL A 54 -5.63 -5.58 1.11
C VAL A 54 -5.61 -4.08 0.83
N ILE A 55 -6.58 -3.62 0.05
CA ILE A 55 -6.63 -2.25 -0.45
C ILE A 55 -7.98 -1.62 -0.10
N TRP A 56 -7.96 -0.45 0.52
CA TRP A 56 -9.19 0.27 0.83
C TRP A 56 -9.05 1.78 0.71
N ARG A 57 -10.15 2.44 0.32
CA ARG A 57 -10.23 3.90 0.27
C ARG A 57 -10.50 4.47 1.64
N GLN A 58 -9.85 5.58 1.94
CA GLN A 58 -10.17 6.43 3.08
C GLN A 58 -10.33 7.87 2.60
N ARG A 59 -11.38 8.53 3.11
CA ARG A 59 -11.48 9.98 3.02
C ARG A 59 -10.55 10.58 4.06
N GLN A 60 -9.85 11.65 3.70
CA GLN A 60 -9.17 12.43 4.72
C GLN A 60 -10.21 12.89 5.74
N PRO A 61 -9.95 12.74 7.05
CA PRO A 61 -10.79 13.39 8.04
C PRO A 61 -10.79 14.89 7.74
N GLN A 62 -11.98 15.50 7.68
CA GLN A 62 -12.07 16.96 7.62
C GLN A 62 -11.34 17.50 8.85
N GLN A 63 -10.24 18.22 8.62
CA GLN A 63 -9.69 19.08 9.65
C GLN A 63 -10.70 20.20 9.87
N ILE A 64 -11.36 20.18 11.02
CA ILE A 64 -12.23 21.25 11.53
C ILE A 64 -11.34 22.28 12.20
#